data_AF-A0A920P838-F1
#
_entry.id   AF-A0A920P838-F1
#
_cell.length_a   1.000
_cell.length_b   1.000
_cell.length_c   1.000
_cell.angle_alpha   90.00
_cell.angle_beta   90.00
_cell.angle_gamma   90.00
#
_symmetry.space_group_name_H-M   'P 1'
#
loop_
_entity.id
_entity.type
_entity.pdbx_description
1 polymer ?
#
loop_
_entity_poly.entity_id
_entity_poly.type
_entity_poly.pdbx_seq_one_letter_code
_entity_poly.pdbx_strand_id
1 'polypeptide(L)' 'MNNLKTGREVVVAGVGLHPFGRFRDKPLASLALDSVIAALKDAAVAWKDIQVAYFGHVYYEGMSFGRHL' A
#
# COMPACT_ATOMS: atom_id res chain seq x y z
N MET A 1 5.23 19.31 29.89
CA MET A 1 5.06 18.04 29.16
C MET A 1 4.07 18.27 28.03
N ASN A 2 4.41 17.89 26.79
CA ASN A 2 3.56 18.15 25.62
C ASN A 2 2.32 17.24 25.64
N ASN A 3 1.16 17.88 25.60
CA ASN A 3 -0.15 17.25 25.66
C ASN A 3 -0.50 16.71 24.26
N LEU A 4 -0.23 15.44 24.00
CA LEU A 4 -0.70 14.76 22.79
C LEU A 4 -2.23 14.70 22.88
N LYS A 5 -2.93 15.38 21.96
CA LYS A 5 -4.39 15.42 21.93
C LYS A 5 -4.94 13.99 22.01
N THR A 6 -5.92 13.78 22.88
CA THR A 6 -6.80 12.60 22.86
C THR A 6 -7.65 12.64 21.59
N GLY A 7 -7.04 12.28 20.46
CA GLY A 7 -7.74 12.07 19.19
C GLY A 7 -8.64 10.83 19.25
N ARG A 8 -9.47 10.64 18.23
CA ARG A 8 -10.21 9.37 18.04
C ARG A 8 -9.22 8.21 18.00
N GLU A 9 -9.60 7.08 18.59
CA GLU A 9 -8.83 5.84 18.54
C GLU A 9 -8.67 5.39 17.07
N VAL A 10 -7.44 5.01 16.71
CA VAL A 10 -7.10 4.53 15.37
C VAL A 10 -6.37 3.20 15.51
N VAL A 11 -6.80 2.21 14.75
CA VAL A 11 -6.22 0.86 14.74
C VAL A 11 -5.84 0.46 13.32
N VAL A 12 -4.84 -0.40 13.19
CA VAL A 12 -4.55 -1.09 11.92
C VAL A 12 -5.40 -2.35 11.91
N ALA A 13 -6.43 -2.37 11.07
CA ALA A 13 -7.38 -3.48 11.02
C ALA A 13 -6.85 -4.70 10.25
N GLY A 14 -5.97 -4.50 9.27
CA GLY A 14 -5.37 -5.60 8.50
C GLY A 14 -4.24 -5.13 7.59
N VAL A 15 -3.40 -6.06 7.16
CA VAL A 15 -2.22 -5.79 6.32
C VAL A 15 -2.17 -6.77 5.16
N GLY A 16 -1.72 -6.30 3.99
CA GLY A 16 -1.57 -7.13 2.80
C GLY A 16 -0.35 -6.71 2.00
N LEU A 17 0.36 -7.71 1.45
CA LEU A 17 1.59 -7.51 0.71
C LEU A 17 1.63 -8.44 -0.50
N HIS A 18 1.84 -7.88 -1.67
CA HIS A 18 2.20 -8.65 -2.85
C HIS A 18 3.67 -9.08 -2.79
N PRO A 19 4.01 -10.32 -3.18
CA PRO A 19 5.40 -10.79 -3.20
C PRO A 19 6.33 -9.86 -3.98
N PHE A 20 7.50 -9.56 -3.42
CA PHE A 20 8.51 -8.77 -4.14
C PHE A 20 9.12 -9.58 -5.29
N GLY A 21 9.21 -8.98 -6.47
CA GLY A 21 9.74 -9.67 -7.64
C GLY A 21 9.69 -8.83 -8.92
N ARG A 22 10.26 -9.38 -9.99
CA ARG A 22 10.20 -8.77 -11.33
C ARG A 22 9.00 -9.32 -12.08
N PHE A 23 7.91 -8.57 -12.10
CA PHE A 23 6.71 -8.93 -12.84
C PHE A 23 6.65 -8.13 -14.15
N ARG A 24 7.37 -8.61 -15.17
CA ARG A 24 7.46 -7.93 -16.47
C ARG A 24 6.14 -7.93 -17.24
N ASP A 25 5.28 -8.90 -16.94
CA ASP A 25 4.03 -9.14 -17.68
C ASP A 25 2.79 -8.70 -16.89
N LYS A 26 2.95 -8.15 -15.68
CA LYS A 26 1.83 -7.69 -14.85
C LYS A 26 1.80 -6.17 -14.75
N PRO A 27 0.64 -5.53 -14.97
CA PRO A 27 0.50 -4.11 -14.74
C PRO A 27 0.66 -3.79 -13.25
N LEU A 28 1.33 -2.68 -12.92
CA LEU A 28 1.56 -2.25 -11.53
C LEU A 28 0.27 -2.17 -10.69
N ALA A 29 -0.83 -1.74 -11.31
CA ALA A 29 -2.13 -1.69 -10.67
C ALA A 29 -2.61 -3.08 -10.18
N SER A 30 -2.27 -4.15 -10.89
CA SER A 30 -2.63 -5.52 -10.46
C SER A 30 -1.83 -5.97 -9.23
N LEU A 31 -0.56 -5.59 -9.15
CA LEU A 31 0.29 -5.88 -7.98
C LEU A 31 -0.23 -5.15 -6.72
N ALA A 32 -0.64 -3.90 -6.90
CA ALA A 32 -1.25 -3.12 -5.83
C ALA A 32 -2.61 -3.71 -5.41
N LEU A 33 -3.44 -4.11 -6.39
CA LEU A 33 -4.76 -4.71 -6.14
C LEU A 33 -4.65 -6.00 -5.33
N ASP A 34 -3.71 -6.88 -5.66
CA ASP A 34 -3.47 -8.12 -4.91
C ASP A 34 -3.17 -7.82 -3.42
N SER A 35 -2.35 -6.80 -3.16
CA SER A 35 -2.01 -6.36 -1.80
C SER A 35 -3.23 -5.84 -1.04
N VAL A 36 -4.07 -5.05 -1.71
CA VAL A 36 -5.28 -4.47 -1.12
C VAL A 36 -6.32 -5.54 -0.79
N ILE A 37 -6.55 -6.49 -1.70
CA ILE A 37 -7.48 -7.61 -1.47
C ILE A 37 -7.03 -8.43 -0.26
N ALA A 38 -5.73 -8.70 -0.13
CA ALA A 38 -5.18 -9.40 1.03
C ALA A 38 -5.43 -8.62 2.33
N ALA A 39 -5.20 -7.30 2.34
CA ALA A 39 -5.41 -6.45 3.50
C ALA A 39 -6.88 -6.39 3.95
N LEU A 40 -7.82 -6.32 3.00
CA LEU A 40 -9.25 -6.32 3.30
C LEU A 40 -9.71 -7.66 3.88
N LYS A 41 -9.17 -8.76 3.35
CA LYS A 41 -9.44 -10.10 3.86
C LYS A 41 -8.92 -10.27 5.29
N ASP A 42 -7.71 -9.80 5.57
CA ASP A 42 -7.11 -9.84 6.91
C ASP A 42 -7.91 -8.99 7.91
N ALA A 43 -8.40 -7.82 7.48
CA ALA A 43 -9.28 -6.96 8.27
C ALA A 43 -10.72 -7.49 8.41
N ALA A 44 -11.10 -8.54 7.69
CA ALA A 44 -12.47 -9.07 7.63
C ALA A 44 -13.54 -8.02 7.26
N VAL A 45 -13.19 -7.07 6.38
CA VAL A 45 -14.09 -6.00 5.90
C VAL A 45 -14.35 -6.12 4.41
N ALA A 46 -15.52 -5.68 3.96
CA ALA A 46 -15.85 -5.63 2.54
C ALA A 46 -15.36 -4.32 1.91
N TRP A 47 -15.15 -4.33 0.58
CA TRP A 47 -14.81 -3.12 -0.17
C TRP A 47 -15.79 -1.96 0.06
N LYS A 48 -17.08 -2.28 0.24
CA LYS A 48 -18.15 -1.31 0.47
C LYS A 48 -18.05 -0.59 1.82
N ASP A 49 -17.30 -1.14 2.77
CA ASP A 49 -17.12 -0.58 4.11
C ASP A 49 -16.00 0.48 4.13
N ILE A 50 -15.19 0.55 3.07
CA ILE A 50 -14.09 1.49 2.93
C ILE A 50 -14.61 2.82 2.40
N GLN A 51 -14.57 3.85 3.25
CA GLN A 51 -15.05 5.19 2.88
C GLN A 51 -14.06 5.95 2.01
N VAL A 52 -12.76 5.75 2.23
CA VAL A 52 -11.67 6.44 1.52
C VAL A 52 -10.48 5.51 1.38
N ALA A 53 -9.82 5.53 0.22
CA ALA A 53 -8.56 4.85 -0.02
C ALA A 53 -7.52 5.83 -0.59
N TYR A 54 -6.29 5.74 -0.10
CA TYR A 54 -5.17 6.55 -0.57
C TYR A 54 -4.12 5.64 -1.19
N PHE A 55 -3.61 6.00 -2.37
CA PHE A 55 -2.61 5.23 -3.11
C PHE A 55 -1.40 6.10 -3.39
N GLY A 56 -0.22 5.63 -2.99
CA GLY A 56 1.06 6.23 -3.36
C GLY A 56 1.73 5.40 -4.43
N HIS A 57 1.99 5.98 -5.60
CA HIS A 57 2.79 5.35 -6.65
C HIS A 57 3.90 6.31 -7.09
N VAL A 58 5.14 5.86 -6.95
CA VAL A 58 6.32 6.66 -7.30
C VAL A 58 6.85 6.16 -8.64
N TYR A 59 6.66 6.94 -9.70
CA TYR A 59 7.29 6.69 -10.99
C TYR A 59 8.71 7.28 -10.96
N TYR A 60 9.70 6.49 -10.55
CA TYR A 60 11.11 6.80 -10.82
C TYR A 60 11.75 5.63 -11.55
N GLU A 61 11.45 5.52 -12.84
CA GLU A 61 12.41 4.94 -13.77
C GLU A 61 13.51 5.98 -14.02
N GLY A 62 14.66 5.85 -13.35
CA GLY A 62 15.90 6.42 -13.88
C GLY A 62 16.57 7.59 -13.16
N MET A 63 16.72 7.58 -11.83
CA MET A 63 17.84 8.30 -11.19
C MET A 63 18.49 7.47 -10.08
N SER A 64 19.10 6.34 -10.46
CA SER A 64 20.36 5.94 -9.85
C SER A 64 21.47 6.47 -10.76
N PHE A 65 22.05 7.63 -10.39
CA PHE A 65 23.35 8.04 -10.91
C PHE A 65 24.38 7.00 -10.46
N GLY A 66 24.65 5.99 -11.29
CA GLY A 66 25.52 4.88 -10.90
C GLY A 66 25.75 3.78 -11.94
N ARG A 67 25.44 4.02 -13.22
CA ARG A 67 25.89 3.17 -14.33
C ARG A 67 26.60 4.06 -15.35
N HIS A 68 27.81 4.49 -14.99
CA HIS A 68 28.81 4.88 -15.97
C HIS A 68 29.44 3.58 -16.49
N LEU A 69 29.25 3.32 -17.78
CA LEU A 69 30.24 2.61 -18.59
C LEU A 69 31.35 3.60 -18.94
#